data_AF-A0A2E6ZQ29-F1
#
_entry.id   AF-A0A2E6ZQ29-F1
#
_cell.length_a   1.000
_cell.length_b   1.000
_cell.length_c   1.000
_cell.angle_alpha   90.00
_cell.angle_beta   90.00
_cell.angle_gamma   90.00
#
_symmetry.space_group_name_H-M   'P 1'
#
loop_
_entity.id
_entity.type
_entity.pdbx_description
1 polymer ?
#
loop_
_entity_poly.entity_id
_entity_poly.type
_entity_poly.pdbx_seq_one_letter_code
_entity_poly.pdbx_strand_id
1 'polypeptide(L)'
;MKPLTKKFEEKSKETLLNSQIQKNLSGLYEGFHSARIQASSDTADWEELQSKGREIKEEVINNLDKYLELLESKILSSGGAVHFAETAEDA
;
A
#
# COMPACT_ATOMS: atom_id res chain seq x y z
N MET A 1 -1.54 -16.86 -7.46
CA MET A 1 -0.27 -17.63 -7.44
C MET A 1 0.15 -17.74 -5.99
N LYS A 2 0.37 -18.94 -5.44
CA LYS A 2 0.83 -19.07 -4.04
C LYS A 2 2.30 -18.64 -3.96
N PRO A 3 2.70 -17.75 -3.03
CA PRO A 3 4.09 -17.32 -2.93
C PRO A 3 4.96 -18.50 -2.48
N LEU A 4 6.00 -18.81 -3.27
CA LEU A 4 7.00 -19.83 -2.96
C LEU A 4 8.24 -19.17 -2.34
N THR A 5 8.05 -18.47 -1.22
CA THR A 5 9.09 -17.64 -0.60
C THR A 5 10.37 -18.42 -0.26
N LYS A 6 10.24 -19.71 0.11
CA LYS A 6 11.40 -20.60 0.37
C LYS A 6 12.28 -20.88 -0.87
N LYS A 7 11.75 -20.69 -2.08
CA LYS A 7 12.44 -20.90 -3.36
C LYS A 7 12.55 -19.61 -4.19
N PHE A 8 12.55 -18.47 -3.51
CA PHE A 8 12.46 -17.17 -4.17
C PHE A 8 13.56 -16.96 -5.23
N GLU A 9 14.82 -17.27 -4.91
CA GLU A 9 15.93 -17.03 -5.83
C GLU A 9 15.83 -17.83 -7.14
N GLU A 10 15.56 -19.13 -7.04
CA GLU A 10 15.38 -20.03 -8.17
C GLU A 10 14.19 -19.56 -9.04
N LYS A 11 13.03 -19.35 -8.40
CA LYS A 11 11.80 -18.97 -9.11
C LYS A 11 11.89 -17.57 -9.70
N SER A 12 12.59 -16.64 -9.07
CA SER A 12 12.78 -15.28 -9.61
C SER A 12 13.58 -15.31 -10.90
N LYS A 13 14.67 -16.10 -10.96
CA LYS A 13 15.47 -16.25 -12.18
C LYS A 13 14.65 -16.83 -13.33
N GLU A 14 13.90 -17.91 -13.08
CA GLU A 14 13.01 -18.51 -14.08
C GLU A 14 11.92 -17.53 -14.56
N THR A 15 11.31 -16.81 -13.62
CA THR A 15 10.22 -15.87 -13.89
C THR A 15 10.71 -14.68 -14.72
N LEU A 16 11.91 -14.17 -14.45
CA LEU A 16 12.51 -13.08 -15.21
C LEU A 16 12.81 -13.46 -16.67
N LEU A 17 13.07 -14.74 -16.95
CA LEU A 17 13.30 -15.24 -18.31
C LEU A 17 12.01 -15.60 -19.06
N ASN A 18 10.86 -15.57 -18.39
CA ASN A 18 9.58 -15.92 -19.00
C ASN A 18 9.13 -14.83 -19.99
N SER A 19 9.05 -15.16 -21.28
CA SER A 19 8.69 -14.22 -22.35
C SER A 19 7.29 -13.63 -22.22
N GLN A 20 6.32 -14.37 -21.69
CA GLN A 20 4.98 -13.85 -21.43
C GLN A 20 5.01 -12.82 -20.31
N ILE A 21 5.80 -13.05 -19.26
CA ILE A 21 5.97 -12.10 -18.15
C ILE A 21 6.69 -10.84 -18.63
N GLN A 22 7.75 -10.98 -19.43
CA GLN A 22 8.44 -9.85 -20.03
C GLN A 22 7.51 -9.01 -20.91
N LYS A 23 6.69 -9.65 -21.77
CA LYS A 23 5.69 -8.97 -22.61
C LYS A 23 4.60 -8.29 -21.78
N ASN A 24 4.16 -8.91 -20.69
CA ASN A 24 3.21 -8.28 -19.79
C ASN A 24 3.82 -7.05 -19.12
N LEU A 25 5.05 -7.15 -18.61
CA LEU A 25 5.77 -6.05 -17.97
C LEU A 25 5.95 -4.84 -18.90
N SER A 26 6.26 -5.06 -20.19
CA SER A 26 6.38 -3.95 -21.14
C SER A 26 5.06 -3.21 -21.34
N GLY A 27 3.95 -3.94 -21.50
CA GLY A 27 2.63 -3.32 -21.62
C GLY A 27 2.15 -2.63 -20.34
N LEU A 28 2.52 -3.17 -19.17
CA LEU A 28 2.22 -2.55 -17.87
C LEU A 28 2.95 -1.23 -17.69
N TYR A 29 4.23 -1.17 -18.08
CA TYR A 29 5.06 0.02 -17.84
C TYR A 29 4.54 1.24 -18.60
N GLU A 30 4.20 1.08 -19.87
CA GLU A 30 3.68 2.18 -20.70
C GLU A 30 2.24 2.54 -20.35
N GLY A 31 1.38 1.53 -20.16
CA GLY A 31 -0.04 1.73 -19.90
C GLY A 31 -0.32 2.38 -18.55
N PHE A 32 0.23 1.84 -17.47
CA PHE A 32 -0.01 2.37 -16.12
C PHE A 32 0.64 3.74 -15.91
N HIS A 33 1.81 3.98 -16.49
CA HIS A 33 2.44 5.28 -16.38
C HIS A 33 1.61 6.37 -17.07
N SER A 34 1.18 6.11 -18.30
CA SER A 34 0.35 7.04 -19.07
C SER A 34 -1.01 7.26 -18.42
N ALA A 35 -1.67 6.19 -17.95
CA ALA A 35 -2.94 6.28 -17.24
C ALA A 35 -2.81 7.09 -15.94
N ARG A 36 -1.71 6.94 -15.20
CA ARG A 36 -1.44 7.72 -13.99
C ARG A 36 -1.26 9.21 -14.32
N ILE A 37 -0.49 9.53 -15.36
CA ILE A 37 -0.31 10.92 -15.81
C ILE A 37 -1.66 11.52 -16.19
N GLN A 38 -2.43 10.83 -17.03
CA GLN A 38 -3.75 11.29 -17.46
C GLN A 38 -4.67 11.54 -16.26
N ALA A 39 -4.78 10.56 -15.35
CA ALA A 39 -5.61 10.70 -14.16
C ALA A 39 -5.17 11.88 -13.27
N SER A 40 -3.85 12.09 -13.10
CA SER A 40 -3.36 13.24 -12.36
C SER A 40 -3.64 14.57 -13.05
N SER A 41 -3.56 14.63 -14.38
CA SER A 41 -3.86 15.83 -15.16
C SER A 41 -5.36 16.15 -15.18
N ASP A 42 -6.22 15.13 -15.16
CA ASP A 42 -7.67 15.28 -15.13
C ASP A 42 -8.21 15.60 -13.74
N THR A 43 -7.38 15.46 -12.70
CA THR A 43 -7.76 15.76 -11.32
C THR A 43 -7.34 17.18 -10.96
N ALA A 44 -8.31 18.05 -10.71
CA ALA A 44 -8.04 19.40 -10.22
C ALA A 44 -7.25 19.36 -8.90
N ASP A 45 -6.31 20.30 -8.74
CA ASP A 45 -5.50 20.49 -7.54
C ASP A 45 -4.71 19.24 -7.10
N TRP A 46 -4.36 18.35 -8.02
CA TRP A 46 -3.73 17.06 -7.74
C TRP A 46 -2.48 17.16 -6.85
N GLU A 47 -1.56 18.09 -7.15
CA GLU A 47 -0.32 18.27 -6.38
C GLU A 47 -0.58 18.80 -4.97
N GLU A 48 -1.58 19.67 -4.81
CA GLU A 48 -1.99 20.20 -3.50
C GLU A 48 -2.61 19.08 -2.65
N LEU A 49 -3.46 18.24 -3.25
CA LEU A 49 -4.04 17.08 -2.57
C LEU A 49 -2.97 16.08 -2.12
N GLN A 50 -1.92 15.87 -2.92
CA GLN A 50 -0.78 15.05 -2.50
C GLN A 50 -0.05 15.65 -1.30
N SER A 51 0.19 16.95 -1.32
CA SER A 51 0.86 17.67 -0.23
C SER A 51 0.04 17.59 1.06
N LYS A 52 -1.25 17.89 0.99
CA LYS A 52 -2.20 17.73 2.12
C LYS A 52 -2.24 16.30 2.64
N GLY A 53 -2.32 15.32 1.75
CA GLY A 53 -2.31 13.90 2.13
C GLY A 53 -1.03 13.49 2.85
N ARG A 54 0.11 14.07 2.46
CA ARG A 54 1.39 13.87 3.15
C ARG A 54 1.38 14.53 4.53
N GLU A 55 0.96 15.78 4.63
CA GLU A 55 0.85 16.51 5.91
C GLU A 55 -0.03 15.76 6.91
N ILE A 56 -1.18 15.25 6.48
CA ILE A 56 -2.07 14.44 7.33
C ILE A 56 -1.35 13.17 7.82
N LYS A 57 -0.61 12.47 6.95
CA LYS A 57 0.14 11.27 7.37
C LYS A 57 1.24 11.61 8.36
N GLU A 58 1.97 12.70 8.13
CA GLU A 58 3.00 13.17 9.05
C GLU A 58 2.38 13.52 10.41
N GLU A 59 1.27 14.25 10.44
CA GLU A 59 0.55 14.56 11.67
C GLU A 59 0.06 13.29 12.40
N VAL A 60 -0.54 12.35 11.67
CA VAL A 60 -1.05 11.10 12.24
C VAL A 60 0.07 10.26 12.84
N ILE A 61 1.20 10.12 12.14
CA ILE A 61 2.36 9.37 12.66
C ILE A 61 2.95 10.05 13.89
N ASN A 62 3.02 11.38 13.90
CA ASN A 62 3.54 12.14 15.05
C ASN A 62 2.63 12.10 16.28
N ASN A 63 1.35 11.76 16.10
CA ASN A 63 0.34 11.66 17.17
C ASN A 63 -0.33 10.28 17.16
N LEU A 64 0.44 9.24 16.83
CA LEU A 64 -0.09 7.91 16.55
C LEU A 64 -0.83 7.31 17.74
N ASP A 65 -0.30 7.51 18.95
CA ASP A 65 -0.91 7.14 20.22
C ASP A 65 -2.36 7.66 20.33
N LYS A 66 -2.56 8.96 20.15
CA LYS A 66 -3.88 9.60 20.23
C LYS A 66 -4.85 9.05 19.18
N TYR A 67 -4.37 8.85 17.95
CA TYR A 67 -5.22 8.35 16.88
C TYR A 67 -5.56 6.86 17.05
N LEU A 68 -4.68 6.05 17.65
CA LEU A 68 -4.95 4.66 18.00
C LEU A 68 -6.01 4.56 19.11
N GLU A 69 -5.93 5.39 20.15
CA GLU A 69 -6.96 5.44 21.21
C GLU A 69 -8.33 5.88 20.66
N LEU A 70 -8.35 6.88 19.78
CA LEU A 70 -9.58 7.32 19.12
C LEU A 70 -10.19 6.19 18.27
N LEU A 71 -9.35 5.48 17.51
CA LEU A 71 -9.77 4.35 16.68
C LEU A 71 -10.35 3.23 17.55
N GLU A 72 -9.65 2.87 18.63
CA GLU A 72 -10.11 1.86 19.58
C GLU A 72 -11.49 2.22 20.14
N SER A 73 -11.65 3.43 20.67
CA SER A 73 -12.91 3.91 21.23
C SER A 73 -14.07 3.79 20.23
N LYS A 74 -13.84 4.15 18.96
CA LYS A 74 -14.85 4.04 17.90
C LYS A 74 -15.20 2.59 17.58
N ILE A 75 -14.21 1.71 17.51
CA ILE A 75 -14.43 0.28 17.24
C ILE A 75 -15.23 -0.36 18.38
N LEU A 76 -14.83 -0.13 19.63
CA LEU A 76 -15.54 -0.63 20.81
C LEU A 76 -16.99 -0.12 20.85
N SER A 77 -17.20 1.17 20.58
CA SER A 77 -18.55 1.76 20.53
C SER A 77 -19.44 1.18 19.41
N SER A 78 -18.83 0.66 18.36
CA SER A 78 -19.52 0.01 17.23
C SER A 78 -19.74 -1.49 17.46
N GLY A 79 -19.40 -2.01 18.65
CA GLY A 79 -19.52 -3.42 19.01
C GLY A 79 -18.37 -4.31 18.49
N GLY A 80 -17.28 -3.70 18.01
CA GLY A 80 -16.05 -4.43 17.66
C GLY A 80 -15.16 -4.69 18.87
N ALA A 81 -14.13 -5.50 18.67
CA ALA A 81 -13.06 -5.73 19.63
C ALA A 81 -11.73 -5.27 19.04
N VAL A 82 -10.83 -4.78 19.88
CA VAL A 82 -9.47 -4.36 19.52
C VAL A 82 -8.48 -5.16 20.35
N HIS A 83 -7.45 -5.68 19.69
CA HIS A 83 -6.35 -6.37 20.31
C HIS A 83 -5.05 -5.72 19.83
N PHE A 84 -4.28 -5.17 20.76
CA PHE A 84 -2.95 -4.65 20.47
C PHE A 84 -1.93 -5.77 20.69
N ALA A 85 -1.05 -5.97 19.71
CA ALA A 85 0.05 -6.92 19.75
C ALA A 85 1.36 -6.14 19.92
N GLU A 86 2.12 -6.44 20.97
CA GLU A 86 3.43 -5.81 21.21
C GLU A 86 4.52 -6.48 20.36
N THR A 87 4.39 -7.79 20.15
CA THR A 87 5.28 -8.59 19.31
C THR A 87 4.55 -9.22 18.13
N ALA A 88 5.30 -9.77 17.17
CA ALA A 88 4.72 -10.49 16.05
C ALA A 88 4.07 -11.81 16.51
N GLU A 89 4.54 -12.38 17.61
CA GLU A 89 3.99 -13.59 18.23
C GLU A 89 2.64 -13.34 18.92
N ASP A 90 2.33 -12.10 19.30
CA ASP A 90 1.06 -11.70 19.92
C ASP A 90 -0.06 -11.41 18.90
N ALA A 91 0.26 -11.36 17.60
CA ALA A 91 -0.65 -11.00 16.51
C ALA A 91 -1.31 -12.22 15.83
#